data_AF-A0A524R2S1-F1
#
_entry.id   AF-A0A524R2S1-F1
#
_cell.length_a   1.000
_cell.length_b   1.000
_cell.length_c   1.000
_cell.angle_alpha   90.00
_cell.angle_beta   90.00
_cell.angle_gamma   90.00
#
_symmetry.space_group_name_H-M   'P 1'
#
loop_
_entity.id
_entity.type
_entity.pdbx_description
1 polymer ?
#
loop_
_entity_poly.entity_id
_entity_poly.type
_entity_poly.pdbx_seq_one_letter_code
_entity_poly.pdbx_strand_id
1 'polypeptide(L)'
;MFVTCAAGTDKGIVRSLNEDYHLMRVDRGVFIVADGMGGHAAGEVASEMAVEIIDDTLGDFRSLPDTEVAGRLFHAIQSANGAIFRRTLVEQEKKGMGTTATALVLFPKRYLIGQVGDSRAYVLRQGRLHQITRDHSYVQEQVDAGLLTPEQAGTHPYGNVITRCVGSNEEVVPDIY
;
A
#
# COMPACT_ATOMS: atom_id res chain seq x y z
N MET A 1 15.54 17.99 -7.67
CA MET A 1 14.74 17.95 -6.43
C MET A 1 15.69 17.47 -5.33
N PHE A 2 15.80 18.19 -4.23
CA PHE A 2 16.64 17.75 -3.10
C PHE A 2 15.71 17.22 -2.02
N VAL A 3 15.57 15.90 -1.96
CA VAL A 3 14.81 15.19 -0.92
C VAL A 3 15.82 14.37 -0.14
N THR A 4 15.82 14.52 1.18
CA THR A 4 16.48 13.58 2.08
C THR A 4 15.43 12.58 2.51
N CYS A 5 15.78 11.31 2.47
CA CYS A 5 14.85 10.23 2.72
C CYS A 5 15.57 9.09 3.46
N ALA A 6 14.81 8.36 4.25
CA ALA A 6 15.25 7.17 4.95
C ALA A 6 14.10 6.17 4.97
N ALA A 7 14.44 4.89 5.09
CA ALA A 7 13.49 3.84 5.40
C ALA A 7 14.06 2.94 6.49
N GLY A 8 13.15 2.27 7.18
CA GLY A 8 13.45 1.28 8.19
C GLY A 8 12.30 0.29 8.25
N THR A 9 12.62 -0.94 8.58
CA THR A 9 11.66 -2.01 8.82
C THR A 9 12.19 -2.86 9.96
N ASP A 10 11.29 -3.38 10.79
CA ASP A 10 11.62 -4.20 11.94
C ASP A 10 10.53 -5.25 12.11
N LYS A 11 10.93 -6.50 12.32
CA LYS A 11 10.01 -7.62 12.56
C LYS A 11 9.13 -7.40 13.81
N GLY A 12 9.61 -6.59 14.74
CA GLY A 12 9.08 -6.48 16.08
C GLY A 12 9.45 -7.69 16.96
N ILE A 13 8.89 -7.68 18.16
CA ILE A 13 9.19 -8.67 19.21
C ILE A 13 8.20 -9.84 19.27
N VAL A 14 7.06 -9.73 18.56
CA VAL A 14 5.96 -10.72 18.61
C VAL A 14 5.94 -11.62 17.39
N ARG A 15 6.26 -11.09 16.20
CA ARG A 15 6.17 -11.85 14.93
C ARG A 15 7.42 -12.71 14.72
N SER A 16 7.24 -13.84 14.06
CA SER A 16 8.32 -14.77 13.68
C SER A 16 9.02 -14.35 12.38
N LEU A 17 8.30 -13.66 11.49
CA LEU A 17 8.76 -13.17 10.19
C LEU A 17 8.35 -11.70 10.02
N ASN A 18 9.14 -10.95 9.26
CA ASN A 18 8.78 -9.62 8.82
C ASN A 18 8.13 -9.74 7.43
N GLU A 19 6.85 -9.44 7.33
CA GLU A 19 6.10 -9.50 6.07
C GLU A 19 5.99 -8.11 5.42
N ASP A 20 6.62 -7.09 6.00
CA ASP A 20 6.72 -5.76 5.43
C ASP A 20 7.80 -5.70 4.35
N TYR A 21 7.51 -4.99 3.26
CA TYR A 21 8.49 -4.67 2.24
C TYR A 21 8.39 -3.21 1.83
N HIS A 22 9.53 -2.61 1.46
CA HIS A 22 9.57 -1.21 1.04
C HIS A 22 10.61 -0.97 -0.04
N LEU A 23 10.43 0.10 -0.80
CA LEU A 23 11.35 0.53 -1.85
C LEU A 23 11.48 2.05 -1.87
N MET A 24 12.69 2.52 -2.16
CA MET A 24 13.01 3.93 -2.36
C MET A 24 13.81 4.14 -3.64
N ARG A 25 13.22 4.79 -4.63
CA ARG A 25 13.92 5.27 -5.85
C ARG A 25 14.00 6.78 -5.78
N VAL A 26 14.98 7.29 -5.02
CA VAL A 26 15.15 8.73 -4.76
C VAL A 26 15.37 9.52 -6.04
N ASP A 27 16.11 8.93 -6.98
CA ASP A 27 16.32 9.49 -8.30
C ASP A 27 14.99 9.72 -9.00
N ARG A 28 14.10 8.71 -9.04
CA ARG A 28 12.77 8.78 -9.68
C ARG A 28 11.72 9.51 -8.84
N GLY A 29 11.92 9.65 -7.54
CA GLY A 29 10.90 10.16 -6.61
C GLY A 29 9.81 9.13 -6.30
N VAL A 30 10.13 7.84 -6.31
CA VAL A 30 9.18 6.76 -6.01
C VAL A 30 9.49 6.16 -4.65
N PHE A 31 8.46 6.01 -3.82
CA PHE A 31 8.55 5.37 -2.51
C PHE A 31 7.35 4.44 -2.35
N ILE A 32 7.58 3.20 -1.95
CA ILE A 32 6.50 2.21 -1.81
C ILE A 32 6.68 1.49 -0.49
N VAL A 33 5.58 1.25 0.21
CA VAL A 33 5.51 0.35 1.37
C VAL A 33 4.35 -0.63 1.18
N ALA A 34 4.53 -1.84 1.68
CA ALA A 34 3.57 -2.92 1.59
C ALA A 34 3.67 -3.78 2.86
N ASP A 35 2.53 -4.05 3.48
CA ASP A 35 2.36 -4.93 4.65
C ASP A 35 1.70 -6.23 4.16
N GLY A 36 2.51 -7.28 4.14
CA GLY A 36 2.13 -8.60 3.66
C GLY A 36 1.26 -9.34 4.67
N MET A 37 0.21 -9.98 4.17
CA MET A 37 -0.67 -10.82 4.97
C MET A 37 -0.78 -12.22 4.35
N GLY A 38 -0.66 -13.24 5.17
CA GLY A 38 -0.79 -14.63 4.75
C GLY A 38 -0.35 -15.61 5.84
N GLY A 39 -0.65 -16.89 5.65
CA GLY A 39 -0.02 -17.96 6.42
C GLY A 39 1.27 -18.44 5.76
N HIS A 40 2.18 -19.05 6.53
CA HIS A 40 3.39 -19.73 6.01
C HIS A 40 4.23 -18.90 5.01
N ALA A 41 4.80 -17.77 5.46
CA ALA A 41 5.67 -16.86 4.68
C ALA A 41 5.06 -16.31 3.37
N ALA A 42 3.75 -16.48 3.16
CA ALA A 42 3.09 -15.97 1.98
C ALA A 42 2.95 -14.45 2.00
N GLY A 43 2.89 -13.80 3.16
CA GLY A 43 2.81 -12.34 3.26
C GLY A 43 4.07 -11.65 2.71
N GLU A 44 5.26 -12.12 3.12
CA GLU A 44 6.55 -11.63 2.61
C GLU A 44 6.62 -11.68 1.08
N VAL A 45 6.19 -12.80 0.49
CA VAL A 45 6.18 -12.96 -0.97
C VAL A 45 5.21 -12.00 -1.63
N ALA A 46 4.04 -11.74 -1.03
CA ALA A 46 3.09 -10.79 -1.59
C ALA A 46 3.59 -9.35 -1.53
N SER A 47 4.12 -8.91 -0.40
CA SER A 47 4.59 -7.53 -0.23
C SER A 47 5.78 -7.22 -1.14
N GLU A 48 6.73 -8.15 -1.26
CA GLU A 48 7.84 -8.05 -2.22
C GLU A 48 7.32 -7.96 -3.66
N MET A 49 6.48 -8.91 -4.08
CA MET A 49 5.91 -8.92 -5.43
C MET A 49 5.15 -7.63 -5.76
N ALA A 50 4.36 -7.11 -4.81
CA ALA A 50 3.59 -5.89 -5.05
C ALA A 50 4.52 -4.71 -5.30
N VAL A 51 5.52 -4.52 -4.44
CA VAL A 51 6.46 -3.42 -4.56
C VAL A 51 7.25 -3.48 -5.86
N GLU A 52 7.79 -4.64 -6.22
CA GLU A 52 8.58 -4.81 -7.45
C GLU A 52 7.74 -4.56 -8.70
N ILE A 53 6.55 -5.17 -8.78
CA ILE A 53 5.67 -5.02 -9.95
C ILE A 53 5.18 -3.57 -10.09
N ILE A 54 4.90 -2.89 -8.97
CA ILE A 54 4.51 -1.48 -9.00
C ILE A 54 5.66 -0.61 -9.51
N ASP A 55 6.89 -0.79 -9.01
CA ASP A 55 8.07 -0.03 -9.44
C ASP A 55 8.33 -0.18 -10.95
N ASP A 56 8.29 -1.43 -11.42
CA ASP A 56 8.53 -1.80 -12.81
C ASP A 56 7.44 -1.29 -13.75
N THR A 57 6.17 -1.48 -13.38
CA THR A 57 5.03 -1.07 -14.23
C THR A 57 4.90 0.45 -14.31
N LEU A 58 5.22 1.15 -13.21
CA LEU A 58 5.20 2.61 -13.20
C LEU A 58 6.24 3.20 -14.17
N GLY A 59 7.43 2.58 -14.28
CA GLY A 59 8.46 2.94 -15.23
C GLY A 59 8.94 4.39 -15.10
N ASP A 60 9.48 4.97 -16.18
CA ASP A 60 9.74 6.42 -16.22
C ASP A 60 8.44 7.18 -16.50
N PHE A 61 8.14 8.14 -15.63
CA PHE A 61 6.95 8.98 -15.67
C PHE A 61 7.27 10.48 -15.64
N ARG A 62 8.55 10.88 -15.59
CA ARG A 62 8.91 12.29 -15.35
C ARG A 62 8.47 13.24 -16.46
N SER A 63 8.36 12.73 -17.69
CA SER A 63 7.93 13.51 -18.86
C SER A 63 6.41 13.51 -19.08
N LEU A 64 5.65 12.83 -18.22
CA LEU A 64 4.23 12.59 -18.47
C LEU A 64 3.34 13.63 -17.77
N PRO A 65 2.14 13.90 -18.31
CA PRO A 65 1.10 14.62 -17.59
C PRO A 65 0.63 13.86 -16.35
N ASP A 66 0.16 14.58 -15.33
CA ASP A 66 -0.32 13.97 -14.08
C ASP A 66 -1.40 12.94 -14.27
N THR A 67 -2.36 13.20 -15.15
CA THR A 67 -3.46 12.29 -15.44
C THR A 67 -2.96 10.95 -15.97
N GLU A 68 -1.87 10.98 -16.74
CA GLU A 68 -1.22 9.77 -17.24
C GLU A 68 -0.43 9.06 -16.14
N VAL A 69 0.28 9.80 -15.28
CA VAL A 69 0.98 9.19 -14.14
C VAL A 69 0.00 8.56 -13.16
N ALA A 70 -1.12 9.23 -12.86
CA ALA A 70 -2.20 8.70 -12.05
C ALA A 70 -2.77 7.40 -12.65
N GLY A 71 -3.04 7.39 -13.96
CA GLY A 71 -3.49 6.19 -14.67
C GLY A 71 -2.47 5.05 -14.64
N ARG A 72 -1.17 5.37 -14.79
CA ARG A 72 -0.10 4.37 -14.68
C ARG A 72 0.03 3.81 -13.26
N LEU A 73 -0.06 4.67 -12.25
CA LEU A 73 -0.01 4.24 -10.85
C LEU A 73 -1.20 3.33 -10.50
N PHE A 74 -2.39 3.69 -10.95
CA PHE A 74 -3.59 2.86 -10.86
C PHE A 74 -3.37 1.49 -11.51
N HIS A 75 -2.91 1.47 -12.77
CA HIS A 75 -2.63 0.24 -13.51
C HIS A 75 -1.51 -0.60 -12.89
N ALA A 76 -0.48 0.04 -12.33
CA ALA A 76 0.64 -0.64 -11.67
C ALA A 76 0.17 -1.45 -10.46
N ILE A 77 -0.69 -0.87 -9.62
CA ILE A 77 -1.28 -1.58 -8.47
C ILE A 77 -2.23 -2.70 -8.95
N GLN A 78 -3.02 -2.48 -10.00
CA GLN A 78 -3.84 -3.54 -10.59
C GLN A 78 -3.01 -4.69 -11.19
N SER A 79 -1.87 -4.38 -11.79
CA SER A 79 -0.95 -5.37 -12.34
C SER A 79 -0.34 -6.24 -11.23
N ALA A 80 0.06 -5.62 -10.13
CA ALA A 80 0.49 -6.32 -8.92
C ALA A 80 -0.63 -7.22 -8.36
N ASN A 81 -1.86 -6.72 -8.29
CA ASN A 81 -3.03 -7.50 -7.86
C ASN A 81 -3.21 -8.76 -8.70
N GLY A 82 -3.29 -8.61 -10.02
CA GLY A 82 -3.50 -9.74 -10.92
C GLY A 82 -2.36 -10.77 -10.84
N ALA A 83 -1.12 -10.33 -10.67
CA ALA A 83 0.03 -11.24 -10.54
C ALA A 83 -0.02 -12.04 -9.23
N ILE A 84 -0.29 -11.38 -8.09
CA ILE A 84 -0.39 -12.02 -6.78
C ILE A 84 -1.61 -12.96 -6.76
N PHE A 85 -2.77 -12.50 -7.24
CA PHE A 85 -3.99 -13.31 -7.31
C PHE A 85 -3.77 -14.60 -8.12
N ARG A 86 -3.21 -14.50 -9.33
CA ARG A 86 -2.87 -15.68 -10.15
C ARG A 86 -1.94 -16.65 -9.42
N ARG A 87 -0.98 -16.14 -8.65
CA ARG A 87 -0.07 -16.98 -7.86
C ARG A 87 -0.81 -17.77 -6.79
N THR A 88 -1.80 -17.17 -6.13
CA THR A 88 -2.63 -17.85 -5.13
C THR A 88 -3.49 -18.99 -5.72
N LEU A 89 -3.83 -18.92 -7.00
CA LEU A 89 -4.59 -19.96 -7.70
C LEU A 89 -3.74 -21.19 -8.03
N VAL A 90 -2.43 -21.00 -8.27
CA VAL A 90 -1.51 -22.07 -8.69
C VAL A 90 -0.84 -22.72 -7.47
N GLU A 91 -0.43 -21.93 -6.49
CA GLU A 91 0.35 -22.39 -5.34
C GLU A 91 -0.55 -22.54 -4.10
N GLN A 92 -0.95 -23.78 -3.78
CA GLN A 92 -1.86 -24.05 -2.65
C GLN A 92 -1.34 -23.55 -1.30
N GLU A 93 -0.02 -23.55 -1.10
CA GLU A 93 0.62 -23.04 0.12
C GLU A 93 0.52 -21.51 0.25
N LYS A 94 0.21 -20.79 -0.84
CA LYS A 94 0.03 -19.33 -0.89
C LYS A 94 -1.43 -18.90 -1.02
N LYS A 95 -2.36 -19.82 -0.76
CA LYS A 95 -3.78 -19.51 -0.79
C LYS A 95 -4.12 -18.47 0.29
N GLY A 96 -4.74 -17.37 -0.12
CA GLY A 96 -5.09 -16.26 0.78
C GLY A 96 -3.93 -15.29 1.06
N MET A 97 -2.82 -15.42 0.35
CA MET A 97 -1.77 -14.41 0.30
C MET A 97 -2.32 -13.08 -0.21
N GLY A 98 -1.94 -11.98 0.43
CA GLY A 98 -2.20 -10.64 -0.04
C GLY A 98 -1.27 -9.64 0.62
N THR A 99 -1.41 -8.38 0.26
CA THR A 99 -0.63 -7.30 0.88
C THR A 99 -1.37 -5.98 0.77
N THR A 100 -1.05 -5.03 1.64
CA THR A 100 -1.33 -3.63 1.35
C THR A 100 -0.34 -3.12 0.28
N ALA A 101 -0.63 -1.95 -0.29
CA ALA A 101 0.30 -1.19 -1.10
C ALA A 101 0.01 0.31 -0.96
N THR A 102 0.99 1.06 -0.45
CA THR A 102 1.00 2.52 -0.45
C THR A 102 2.19 3.00 -1.27
N ALA A 103 1.92 3.59 -2.43
CA ALA A 103 2.94 4.10 -3.35
C ALA A 103 2.85 5.62 -3.47
N LEU A 104 3.96 6.31 -3.16
CA LEU A 104 4.15 7.74 -3.31
C LEU A 104 4.99 8.03 -4.56
N VAL A 105 4.46 8.87 -5.44
CA VAL A 105 5.16 9.45 -6.58
C VAL A 105 5.36 10.94 -6.33
N LEU A 106 6.61 11.37 -6.27
CA LEU A 106 6.99 12.71 -5.84
C LEU A 106 7.55 13.54 -7.00
N PHE A 107 6.97 14.73 -7.19
CA PHE A 107 7.40 15.74 -8.15
C PHE A 107 7.88 17.00 -7.41
N PRO A 108 8.58 17.94 -8.08
CA PRO A 108 9.12 19.13 -7.42
C PRO A 108 8.12 19.98 -6.63
N LYS A 109 6.83 19.98 -6.99
CA LYS A 109 5.79 20.82 -6.37
C LYS A 109 4.51 20.07 -5.97
N ARG A 110 4.45 18.75 -6.19
CA ARG A 110 3.24 17.94 -6.00
C ARG A 110 3.62 16.49 -5.75
N TYR A 111 2.66 15.69 -5.33
CA TYR A 111 2.79 14.25 -5.22
C TYR A 111 1.51 13.58 -5.70
N LEU A 112 1.61 12.30 -6.02
CA LEU A 112 0.48 11.39 -6.19
C LEU A 112 0.65 10.22 -5.23
N ILE A 113 -0.43 9.74 -4.65
CA ILE A 113 -0.41 8.53 -3.82
C ILE A 113 -1.39 7.52 -4.38
N GLY A 114 -0.93 6.28 -4.56
CA GLY A 114 -1.77 5.13 -4.86
C GLY A 114 -1.88 4.23 -3.64
N GLN A 115 -3.09 3.85 -3.26
CA GLN A 115 -3.36 3.15 -2.01
C GLN A 115 -4.30 1.96 -2.20
N VAL A 116 -3.91 0.82 -1.62
CA VAL A 116 -4.79 -0.31 -1.30
C VAL A 116 -4.41 -0.85 0.07
N GLY A 117 -5.35 -0.86 1.01
CA GLY A 117 -5.16 -1.42 2.35
C GLY A 117 -5.19 -0.32 3.41
N ASP A 118 -4.66 -0.64 4.58
CA ASP A 118 -4.65 0.22 5.76
C ASP A 118 -3.24 0.71 6.16
N SER A 119 -2.22 0.44 5.35
CA SER A 119 -0.96 1.22 5.38
C SER A 119 -1.25 2.70 5.06
N ARG A 120 -0.40 3.62 5.49
CA ARG A 120 -0.79 5.05 5.53
C ARG A 120 0.28 5.98 5.01
N ALA A 121 -0.16 7.02 4.30
CA ALA A 121 0.67 8.16 3.93
C ALA A 121 0.25 9.40 4.72
N TYR A 122 1.24 10.15 5.20
CA TYR A 122 1.05 11.35 6.01
C TYR A 122 1.86 12.54 5.47
N VAL A 123 1.34 13.75 5.70
CA VAL A 123 2.09 15.00 5.56
C VAL A 123 2.25 15.65 6.93
N LEU A 124 3.49 15.82 7.37
CA LEU A 124 3.82 16.61 8.56
C LEU A 124 4.15 18.05 8.15
N ARG A 125 3.33 19.01 8.56
CA ARG A 125 3.55 20.44 8.29
C ARG A 125 3.24 21.27 9.52
N GLN A 126 4.14 22.18 9.89
CA GLN A 126 3.98 23.08 11.04
C GLN A 126 3.63 22.34 12.34
N GLY A 127 4.27 21.19 12.58
CA GLY A 127 4.04 20.36 13.76
C GLY A 127 2.73 19.57 13.76
N ARG A 128 1.97 19.58 12.66
CA ARG A 128 0.71 18.84 12.52
C ARG A 128 0.86 17.71 11.51
N LEU A 129 0.56 16.49 11.95
CA LEU A 129 0.55 15.29 11.11
C LEU A 129 -0.85 15.12 10.51
N HIS A 130 -0.93 15.14 9.19
CA HIS A 130 -2.18 14.98 8.46
C HIS A 130 -2.13 13.68 7.66
N GLN A 131 -3.05 12.75 7.95
CA GLN A 131 -3.22 11.54 7.15
C GLN A 131 -3.82 11.92 5.79
N ILE A 132 -3.21 11.46 4.71
CA ILE A 132 -3.71 11.69 3.36
C ILE A 132 -4.59 10.53 2.91
N THR A 133 -4.15 9.31 3.16
CA THR A 133 -4.87 8.09 2.78
C THR A 133 -6.01 7.78 3.73
N ARG A 134 -7.02 7.08 3.23
CA ARG A 134 -8.08 6.48 4.04
C ARG A 134 -7.85 4.98 4.11
N ASP A 135 -7.99 4.40 5.30
CA ASP A 135 -7.77 2.98 5.49
C ASP A 135 -8.88 2.16 4.82
N HIS A 136 -8.52 1.11 4.09
CA HIS A 136 -9.48 0.10 3.66
C HIS A 136 -9.65 -0.94 4.76
N SER A 137 -10.27 -0.54 5.87
CA SER A 137 -10.52 -1.38 7.03
C SER A 137 -11.98 -1.32 7.47
N TYR A 138 -12.44 -2.38 8.13
CA TYR A 138 -13.81 -2.49 8.62
C TYR A 138 -14.18 -1.32 9.53
N VAL A 139 -13.27 -0.96 10.45
CA VAL A 139 -13.50 0.13 11.40
C VAL A 139 -13.58 1.50 10.71
N GLN A 140 -12.78 1.71 9.66
CA GLN A 140 -12.85 2.93 8.86
C GLN A 140 -14.20 3.03 8.16
N GLU A 141 -14.68 1.94 7.54
CA GLU A 141 -16.01 1.90 6.92
C GLU A 141 -17.15 2.20 7.91
N GLN A 142 -17.03 1.75 9.17
CA GLN A 142 -18.02 2.09 10.21
C GLN A 142 -17.97 3.57 10.61
N VAL A 143 -16.78 4.17 10.68
CA VAL A 143 -16.63 5.61 10.92
C VAL A 143 -17.26 6.41 9.78
N ASP A 144 -17.02 5.97 8.55
CA ASP A 144 -17.52 6.60 7.34
C ASP A 144 -19.05 6.55 7.25
N ALA A 145 -19.65 5.47 7.74
CA ALA A 145 -21.09 5.31 7.85
C ALA A 145 -21.71 6.08 9.05
N GLY A 146 -20.89 6.73 9.87
CA GLY A 146 -21.32 7.43 11.09
C GLY A 146 -21.74 6.50 12.24
N LEU A 147 -21.37 5.22 12.16
CA LEU A 147 -21.67 4.19 13.16
C LEU A 147 -20.64 4.15 14.29
N LEU A 148 -19.41 4.59 14.02
CA LEU A 148 -18.34 4.76 15.00
C LEU A 148 -17.76 6.17 14.95
N THR A 149 -17.26 6.66 16.08
CA THR A 149 -16.34 7.80 16.09
C THR A 149 -14.90 7.33 15.83
N PRO A 150 -13.99 8.22 15.36
CA PRO A 150 -12.58 7.88 15.21
C PRO A 150 -11.94 7.33 16.50
N GLU A 151 -12.33 7.84 17.66
CA GLU A 151 -11.84 7.38 18.97
C GLU A 151 -12.30 5.94 19.27
N GLN A 152 -13.54 5.61 18.92
CA GLN A 152 -14.08 4.25 19.10
C GLN A 152 -13.40 3.26 18.14
N ALA A 153 -13.16 3.66 16.90
CA ALA A 153 -12.45 2.84 15.92
C ALA A 153 -11.05 2.43 16.39
N GLY A 154 -10.33 3.34 17.07
CA GLY A 154 -8.96 3.09 17.54
C GLY A 154 -8.82 2.00 18.61
N THR A 155 -9.89 1.63 19.30
CA THR A 155 -9.90 0.58 20.33
C THR A 155 -10.81 -0.61 19.99
N HIS A 156 -11.33 -0.63 18.76
CA HIS A 156 -12.31 -1.62 18.34
C HIS A 156 -11.64 -3.00 18.14
N PRO A 157 -12.28 -4.11 18.58
CA PRO A 157 -11.71 -5.46 18.47
C PRO A 157 -11.42 -5.90 17.03
N TYR A 158 -12.15 -5.35 16.05
CA TYR A 158 -11.93 -5.60 14.62
C TYR A 158 -11.03 -4.55 13.95
N GLY A 159 -10.18 -3.85 14.71
CA GLY A 159 -9.28 -2.82 14.18
C GLY A 159 -8.30 -3.33 13.11
N ASN A 160 -7.94 -4.61 13.15
CA ASN A 160 -7.00 -5.24 12.20
C ASN A 160 -7.72 -5.88 10.99
N VAL A 161 -9.03 -5.67 10.82
CA VAL A 161 -9.77 -6.29 9.71
C VAL A 161 -9.71 -5.38 8.49
N ILE A 162 -8.88 -5.78 7.52
CA ILE A 162 -8.71 -5.11 6.23
C ILE A 162 -9.84 -5.55 5.29
N THR A 163 -10.44 -4.61 4.57
CA THR A 163 -11.54 -4.85 3.62
C THR A 163 -11.10 -4.84 2.16
N ARG A 164 -9.91 -4.28 1.87
CA ARG A 164 -9.31 -4.29 0.53
C ARG A 164 -7.80 -4.52 0.60
N CYS A 165 -7.30 -5.57 -0.02
CA CYS A 165 -5.87 -5.84 -0.16
C CYS A 165 -5.54 -6.32 -1.57
N VAL A 166 -4.28 -6.13 -1.97
CA VAL A 166 -3.73 -6.57 -3.26
C VAL A 166 -3.56 -8.08 -3.23
N GLY A 167 -4.11 -8.77 -4.23
CA GLY A 167 -3.96 -10.20 -4.44
C GLY A 167 -5.06 -11.10 -3.86
N SER A 168 -5.97 -10.55 -3.06
CA SER A 168 -7.06 -11.32 -2.44
C SER A 168 -8.23 -11.62 -3.38
N ASN A 169 -8.50 -10.71 -4.31
CA ASN A 169 -9.56 -10.82 -5.31
C ASN A 169 -8.97 -10.62 -6.71
N GLU A 170 -9.70 -11.08 -7.74
CA GLU A 170 -9.29 -10.96 -9.14
C GLU A 170 -9.07 -9.49 -9.55
N GLU A 171 -9.93 -8.62 -9.05
CA GLU A 171 -9.85 -7.18 -9.28
C GLU A 171 -9.68 -6.42 -7.97
N VAL A 172 -8.97 -5.30 -8.06
CA VAL A 172 -8.87 -4.29 -7.01
C VAL A 172 -9.00 -2.91 -7.62
N VAL A 173 -9.63 -2.00 -6.87
CA VAL A 173 -9.70 -0.59 -7.23
C VAL A 173 -8.79 0.18 -6.26
N PRO A 174 -7.63 0.67 -6.72
CA PRO A 174 -6.78 1.56 -5.93
C PRO A 174 -7.42 2.94 -5.77
N ASP A 175 -7.21 3.53 -4.61
CA ASP A 175 -7.49 4.95 -4.39
C ASP A 175 -6.29 5.77 -4.87
N ILE A 176 -6.53 6.85 -5.62
CA ILE A 176 -5.50 7.79 -6.08
C ILE A 176 -5.75 9.17 -5.44
N TYR A 177 -4.74 9.72 -4.78
CA TYR A 177 -4.75 11.02 -4.10
C TYR A 177 -3.81 12.01 -4.77
#